data_AF-A0A957LVJ8-F1
#
_entry.id   AF-A0A957LVJ8-F1
#
_cell.length_a   1.000
_cell.length_b   1.000
_cell.length_c   1.000
_cell.angle_alpha   90.00
_cell.angle_beta   90.00
_cell.angle_gamma   90.00
#
_symmetry.space_group_name_H-M   'P 1'
#
loop_
_entity.id
_entity.type
_entity.pdbx_description
1 polymer ?
#
loop_
_entity_poly.entity_id
_entity_poly.type
_entity_poly.pdbx_seq_one_letter_code
_entity_poly.pdbx_strand_id
1 'polypeptide(L)'
;MTAQTVHRAPIELVDQIDRAAGFEILDDFARFHQKDDVFRRSWWDERIHSEKAMLFYATYREPLKTFRKADGFTQRDYALRNAAWHVSDIFTELKEKEDRREGFSDEFTLYRDVAAMRQEVGTPDAAAALIKRVAKGFGADLVGVTHFDERWLYTQKFSDLRRREKPQELPPNLPNVIMTAQAMD
;
A
#
# COMPACT_ATOMS: atom_id res chain seq x y z
N MET A 1 0.44 13.82 23.37
CA MET A 1 0.96 14.08 22.02
C MET A 1 -0.16 14.65 21.20
N THR A 2 -0.14 15.96 20.97
CA THR A 2 -1.10 16.67 20.13
C THR A 2 -0.90 16.21 18.69
N ALA A 3 -1.95 15.66 18.07
CA ALA A 3 -1.96 15.38 16.64
C ALA A 3 -1.72 16.72 15.92
N GLN A 4 -0.55 16.89 15.31
CA GLN A 4 -0.34 17.99 14.39
C GLN A 4 -1.27 17.74 13.21
N THR A 5 -2.36 18.50 13.13
CA THR A 5 -3.14 18.62 11.92
C THR A 5 -2.21 19.23 10.88
N VAL A 6 -1.61 18.41 10.04
CA VAL A 6 -0.82 18.89 8.90
C VAL A 6 -1.82 19.63 8.02
N HIS A 7 -1.79 20.96 8.06
CA HIS A 7 -2.62 21.78 7.21
C HIS A 7 -2.15 21.55 5.77
N ARG A 8 -2.92 20.77 5.02
CA ARG A 8 -2.73 20.59 3.59
C ARG A 8 -3.61 21.60 2.86
N ALA A 9 -3.13 22.14 1.75
CA ALA A 9 -3.90 23.12 0.98
C ALA A 9 -5.26 22.52 0.59
N PRO A 10 -6.30 23.35 0.32
CA PRO A 10 -7.53 22.85 -0.28
C PRO A 10 -7.18 22.02 -1.51
N ILE A 11 -7.72 20.82 -1.60
CA ILE A 11 -7.45 19.92 -2.71
C ILE A 11 -8.16 20.47 -3.94
N GLU A 12 -7.41 20.68 -5.02
CA GLU A 12 -8.02 20.92 -6.33
C GLU A 12 -8.72 19.63 -6.76
N LEU A 13 -10.05 19.66 -6.85
CA LEU A 13 -10.84 18.47 -7.17
C LEU A 13 -10.66 18.03 -8.63
N VAL A 14 -10.28 18.95 -9.52
CA VAL A 14 -10.10 18.69 -10.95
C VAL A 14 -8.67 19.01 -11.34
N ASP A 15 -7.97 18.00 -11.85
CA ASP A 15 -6.66 18.14 -12.49
C ASP A 15 -6.84 18.08 -14.02
N GLN A 16 -6.01 18.83 -14.74
CA GLN A 16 -5.98 18.83 -16.21
C GLN A 16 -5.73 17.44 -16.79
N ILE A 17 -5.03 16.55 -16.05
CA ILE A 17 -4.75 15.19 -16.49
C ILE A 17 -5.91 14.21 -16.26
N ASP A 18 -6.96 14.57 -15.50
CA ASP A 18 -8.03 13.64 -15.14
C ASP A 18 -8.70 13.03 -16.37
N ARG A 19 -9.11 13.89 -17.31
CA ARG A 19 -9.73 13.45 -18.57
C ARG A 19 -8.79 12.60 -19.40
N ALA A 20 -7.49 12.90 -19.40
CA ALA A 20 -6.49 12.11 -20.11
C ALA A 20 -6.27 10.73 -19.45
N ALA A 21 -6.42 10.65 -18.13
CA ALA A 21 -6.39 9.42 -17.35
C ALA A 21 -7.73 8.64 -17.37
N GLY A 22 -8.78 9.22 -17.96
CA GLY A 22 -10.13 8.62 -18.01
C GLY A 22 -10.92 8.78 -16.72
N PHE A 23 -10.52 9.69 -15.83
CA PHE A 23 -11.25 10.00 -14.60
C PHE A 23 -12.30 11.09 -14.84
N GLU A 24 -13.50 10.85 -14.30
CA GLU A 24 -14.54 11.86 -14.08
C GLU A 24 -14.65 12.06 -12.57
N ILE A 25 -14.16 13.20 -12.08
CA ILE A 25 -14.24 13.54 -10.66
C ILE A 25 -15.52 14.33 -10.41
N LEU A 26 -16.37 13.79 -9.54
CA LEU A 26 -17.65 14.39 -9.18
C LEU A 26 -17.49 15.41 -8.04
N ASP A 27 -18.43 16.34 -7.92
CA ASP A 27 -18.42 17.40 -6.91
C ASP A 27 -18.49 16.88 -5.46
N ASP A 28 -19.01 15.67 -5.28
CA ASP A 28 -19.10 14.97 -3.99
C ASP A 28 -17.90 14.08 -3.69
N PHE A 29 -16.85 14.12 -4.52
CA PHE A 29 -15.63 13.35 -4.30
C PHE A 29 -15.03 13.66 -2.93
N ALA A 30 -14.85 12.60 -2.15
CA ALA A 30 -14.13 12.64 -0.89
C ALA A 30 -12.99 11.62 -0.92
N ARG A 31 -11.84 12.02 -0.39
CA ARG A 31 -10.73 11.10 -0.19
C ARG A 31 -11.14 9.95 0.71
N PHE A 32 -10.63 8.77 0.40
CA PHE A 32 -11.02 7.56 1.09
C PHE A 32 -10.34 7.44 2.46
N HIS A 33 -11.08 6.94 3.45
CA HIS A 33 -10.53 6.66 4.78
C HIS A 33 -10.14 5.18 4.86
N GLN A 34 -8.88 4.84 5.15
CA GLN A 34 -8.39 3.45 5.03
C GLN A 34 -9.22 2.45 5.86
N LYS A 35 -9.69 2.82 7.06
CA LYS A 35 -10.57 1.96 7.88
C LYS A 35 -11.81 1.43 7.15
N ASP A 36 -12.27 2.12 6.10
CA ASP A 36 -13.46 1.78 5.33
C ASP A 36 -13.15 0.81 4.18
N ASP A 37 -11.87 0.48 3.95
CA ASP A 37 -11.48 -0.56 2.99
C ASP A 37 -12.08 -1.91 3.40
N VAL A 38 -12.38 -2.78 2.43
CA VAL A 38 -13.13 -4.02 2.71
C VAL A 38 -12.44 -4.92 3.75
N PHE A 39 -11.11 -4.94 3.78
CA PHE A 39 -10.35 -5.78 4.70
C PHE A 39 -10.36 -5.26 6.13
N ARG A 40 -10.44 -3.95 6.31
CA ARG A 40 -10.42 -3.28 7.62
C ARG A 40 -11.83 -3.09 8.14
N ARG A 41 -12.75 -2.73 7.26
CA ARG A 41 -14.17 -2.54 7.54
C ARG A 41 -14.85 -3.83 8.02
N SER A 42 -14.40 -5.00 7.54
CA SER A 42 -14.90 -6.29 8.03
C SER A 42 -14.64 -6.56 9.52
N TRP A 43 -13.82 -5.76 10.20
CA TRP A 43 -13.52 -5.91 11.63
C TRP A 43 -14.43 -5.11 12.55
N TRP A 44 -15.15 -4.11 12.04
CA TRP A 44 -15.92 -3.17 12.87
C TRP A 44 -17.31 -2.85 12.34
N ASP A 45 -17.55 -2.95 11.03
CA ASP A 45 -18.88 -2.72 10.46
C ASP A 45 -19.71 -4.01 10.54
N GLU A 46 -20.73 -4.02 11.40
CA GLU A 46 -21.62 -5.17 11.63
C GLU A 46 -22.30 -5.67 10.35
N ARG A 47 -22.43 -4.83 9.32
CA ARG A 47 -23.04 -5.23 8.04
C ARG A 47 -22.12 -6.12 7.20
N ILE A 48 -20.81 -6.07 7.44
CA ILE A 48 -19.77 -6.80 6.69
C ILE A 48 -19.14 -7.88 7.58
N HIS A 49 -19.02 -7.60 8.88
CA HIS A 49 -18.49 -8.54 9.85
C HIS A 49 -19.33 -9.82 9.89
N SER A 50 -18.68 -10.96 9.64
CA SER A 50 -19.34 -12.26 9.60
C SER A 50 -18.35 -13.38 9.91
N GLU A 51 -18.87 -14.55 10.28
CA GLU A 51 -18.05 -15.76 10.48
C GLU A 51 -17.24 -16.11 9.23
N LYS A 52 -17.78 -15.89 8.02
CA LYS A 52 -17.07 -16.14 6.76
C LYS A 52 -15.89 -15.18 6.57
N ALA A 53 -16.08 -13.89 6.87
CA ALA A 53 -14.99 -12.92 6.82
C ALA A 53 -13.88 -13.27 7.82
N MET A 54 -14.25 -13.65 9.05
CA MET A 54 -13.29 -14.08 10.07
C MET A 54 -12.56 -15.37 9.68
N LEU A 55 -13.25 -16.32 9.04
CA LEU A 55 -12.64 -17.54 8.53
C LEU A 55 -11.60 -17.25 7.44
N PHE A 56 -11.87 -16.30 6.53
CA PHE A 56 -10.89 -15.88 5.52
C PHE A 56 -9.56 -15.47 6.18
N TYR A 57 -9.60 -14.62 7.21
CA TYR A 57 -8.38 -14.20 7.91
C TYR A 57 -7.70 -15.34 8.68
N ALA A 58 -8.48 -16.21 9.33
CA ALA A 58 -7.94 -17.35 10.07
C ALA A 58 -7.17 -18.32 9.15
N THR A 59 -7.69 -18.60 7.95
CA THR A 59 -7.06 -19.53 6.99
C THR A 59 -5.74 -19.04 6.39
N TYR A 60 -5.43 -17.75 6.54
CA TYR A 60 -4.12 -17.23 6.17
C TYR A 60 -3.06 -17.53 7.24
N ARG A 61 -3.45 -17.57 8.53
CA ARG A 61 -2.51 -17.68 9.67
C ARG A 61 -2.39 -19.08 10.26
N GLU A 62 -3.43 -19.89 10.13
CA GLU A 62 -3.46 -21.24 10.69
C GLU A 62 -3.29 -22.30 9.59
N PRO A 63 -2.58 -23.41 9.88
CA PRO A 63 -2.60 -24.56 9.01
C PRO A 63 -4.05 -25.01 8.77
N LEU A 64 -4.35 -25.36 7.52
CA LEU A 64 -5.67 -25.89 7.19
C LEU A 64 -5.95 -27.17 7.98
N LYS A 65 -7.09 -27.19 8.66
CA LYS A 65 -7.61 -28.39 9.33
C LYS A 65 -8.26 -29.35 8.32
N THR A 66 -8.78 -28.81 7.23
CA THR A 66 -9.40 -29.57 6.14
C THR A 66 -9.03 -28.95 4.79
N PHE A 67 -8.86 -29.79 3.78
CA PHE A 67 -8.60 -29.35 2.41
C PHE A 67 -9.90 -29.36 1.61
N ARG A 68 -10.08 -28.34 0.77
CA ARG A 68 -11.18 -28.32 -0.20
C ARG A 68 -10.90 -29.41 -1.24
N LYS A 69 -11.92 -30.22 -1.57
CA LYS A 69 -11.84 -31.24 -2.63
C LYS A 69 -12.07 -30.58 -4.00
N ALA A 70 -11.17 -29.68 -4.39
CA ALA A 70 -11.19 -28.98 -5.67
C ALA A 70 -9.77 -28.71 -6.15
N ASP A 71 -9.59 -28.59 -7.46
CA ASP A 71 -8.29 -28.25 -8.06
C ASP A 71 -7.80 -26.89 -7.56
N GLY A 72 -6.49 -26.77 -7.32
CA GLY A 72 -5.86 -25.58 -6.73
C GLY A 72 -5.92 -25.50 -5.21
N PHE A 73 -6.44 -26.52 -4.52
CA PHE A 73 -6.53 -26.59 -3.06
C PHE A 73 -5.82 -27.81 -2.46
N THR A 74 -4.85 -28.37 -3.18
CA THR A 74 -4.02 -29.49 -2.69
C THR A 74 -2.91 -28.99 -1.77
N GLN A 75 -2.28 -29.90 -1.04
CA GLN A 75 -1.11 -29.56 -0.21
C GLN A 75 0.02 -28.91 -1.02
N ARG A 76 0.22 -29.30 -2.29
CA ARG A 76 1.26 -28.71 -3.15
C ARG A 76 0.94 -27.25 -3.49
N ASP A 77 -0.33 -26.94 -3.74
CA ASP A 77 -0.79 -25.58 -4.03
C ASP A 77 -0.57 -24.67 -2.82
N TYR A 78 -0.93 -25.15 -1.63
CA TYR A 78 -0.68 -24.43 -0.37
C TYR A 78 0.81 -24.30 -0.05
N ALA A 79 1.63 -25.31 -0.37
CA ALA A 79 3.08 -25.22 -0.20
C ALA A 79 3.68 -24.15 -1.11
N LEU A 80 3.28 -24.10 -2.38
CA LEU A 80 3.70 -23.06 -3.32
C LEU A 80 3.26 -21.66 -2.85
N ARG A 81 1.98 -21.52 -2.47
CA ARG A 81 1.45 -20.26 -1.91
C ARG A 81 2.29 -19.80 -0.72
N ASN A 82 2.47 -20.66 0.29
CA ASN A 82 3.20 -20.29 1.49
C ASN A 82 4.67 -19.96 1.20
N ALA A 83 5.31 -20.66 0.27
CA ALA A 83 6.67 -20.33 -0.16
C ALA A 83 6.74 -18.95 -0.83
N ALA A 84 5.77 -18.61 -1.68
CA ALA A 84 5.71 -17.32 -2.38
C ALA A 84 5.50 -16.12 -1.44
N TRP A 85 4.78 -16.30 -0.33
CA TRP A 85 4.55 -15.25 0.66
C TRP A 85 5.71 -15.02 1.64
N HIS A 86 6.69 -15.94 1.69
CA HIS A 86 7.70 -15.98 2.76
C HIS A 86 8.44 -14.65 2.99
N VAL A 87 8.93 -14.00 1.94
CA VAL A 87 9.68 -12.74 2.07
C VAL A 87 8.76 -11.59 2.50
N SER A 88 7.55 -11.52 1.95
CA SER A 88 6.55 -10.51 2.31
C SER A 88 6.15 -10.63 3.79
N ASP A 89 5.91 -11.86 4.26
CA ASP A 89 5.51 -12.11 5.64
C ASP A 89 6.61 -11.72 6.63
N ILE A 90 7.89 -11.98 6.32
CA ILE A 90 9.02 -11.54 7.16
C ILE A 90 8.94 -10.03 7.42
N PHE A 91 8.80 -9.20 6.37
CA PHE A 91 8.76 -7.75 6.55
C PHE A 91 7.47 -7.27 7.22
N THR A 92 6.34 -7.87 6.84
CA THR A 92 5.03 -7.53 7.38
C THR A 92 4.96 -7.81 8.89
N GLU A 93 5.63 -8.85 9.38
CA GLU A 93 5.56 -9.28 10.78
C GLU A 93 6.72 -8.76 11.65
N LEU A 94 7.85 -8.36 11.04
CA LEU A 94 9.07 -7.96 11.74
C LEU A 94 8.84 -6.93 12.85
N LYS A 95 7.92 -5.98 12.59
CA LYS A 95 7.62 -4.84 13.47
C LYS A 95 6.22 -4.85 14.06
N GLU A 96 5.59 -6.03 14.15
CA GLU A 96 4.23 -6.15 14.69
C GLU A 96 4.09 -5.52 16.10
N LYS A 97 5.10 -5.68 16.96
CA LYS A 97 5.11 -5.11 18.32
C LYS A 97 5.07 -3.57 18.33
N GLU A 98 5.56 -2.94 17.27
CA GLU A 98 5.55 -1.49 17.05
C GLU A 98 4.27 -1.00 16.36
N ASP A 99 3.28 -1.87 16.14
CA ASP A 99 2.04 -1.53 15.44
C ASP A 99 2.28 -1.09 13.97
N ARG A 100 3.20 -1.81 13.30
CA ARG A 100 3.57 -1.60 11.88
C ARG A 100 3.53 -2.93 11.12
N ARG A 101 2.94 -2.91 9.92
CA ARG A 101 2.99 -3.97 8.90
C ARG A 101 3.66 -3.43 7.63
N GLU A 102 4.99 -3.48 7.61
CA GLU A 102 5.79 -2.83 6.57
C GLU A 102 5.72 -3.58 5.23
N GLY A 103 5.57 -2.82 4.13
CA GLY A 103 5.34 -3.38 2.80
C GLY A 103 3.89 -3.78 2.54
N PHE A 104 2.98 -3.55 3.50
CA PHE A 104 1.55 -3.81 3.35
C PHE A 104 0.71 -2.57 3.68
N SER A 105 0.49 -2.27 4.97
CA SER A 105 -0.26 -1.08 5.41
C SER A 105 0.62 0.06 5.89
N ASP A 106 1.91 -0.22 6.10
CA ASP A 106 2.91 0.76 6.51
C ASP A 106 4.08 0.76 5.52
N GLU A 107 4.65 1.93 5.33
CA GLU A 107 5.90 2.14 4.62
C GLU A 107 7.09 1.48 5.32
N PHE A 108 8.11 1.11 4.54
CA PHE A 108 9.33 0.50 5.07
C PHE A 108 10.13 1.50 5.91
N THR A 109 10.60 1.06 7.07
CA THR A 109 11.62 1.79 7.81
C THR A 109 12.94 1.71 7.05
N LEU A 110 13.60 2.85 6.84
CA LEU A 110 14.93 2.85 6.25
C LEU A 110 15.94 2.22 7.23
N TYR A 111 16.66 1.20 6.77
CA TYR A 111 17.71 0.57 7.58
C TYR A 111 18.94 1.48 7.74
N ARG A 112 19.18 2.37 6.77
CA ARG A 112 20.25 3.37 6.80
C ARG A 112 19.69 4.73 6.48
N ASP A 113 20.23 5.74 7.15
CA ASP A 113 19.88 7.14 6.86
C ASP A 113 20.18 7.49 5.40
N VAL A 114 19.42 8.46 4.89
CA VAL A 114 19.68 9.05 3.58
C VAL A 114 21.08 9.66 3.58
N ALA A 115 21.83 9.45 2.51
CA ALA A 115 23.18 9.97 2.38
C ALA A 115 23.20 11.50 2.53
N ALA A 116 24.14 12.01 3.36
CA ALA A 116 24.29 13.45 3.59
C ALA A 116 24.71 14.20 2.31
N MET A 117 25.51 13.55 1.47
CA MET A 117 25.91 14.09 0.17
C MET A 117 24.80 13.85 -0.85
N ARG A 118 24.17 14.94 -1.31
CA ARG A 118 23.20 14.88 -2.41
C ARG A 118 23.92 14.62 -3.72
N GLN A 119 23.34 13.73 -4.52
CA GLN A 119 23.82 13.46 -5.87
C GLN A 119 23.08 14.35 -6.87
N GLU A 120 23.84 14.99 -7.76
CA GLU A 120 23.27 15.68 -8.92
C GLU A 120 22.74 14.65 -9.91
N VAL A 121 21.45 14.70 -10.23
CA VAL A 121 20.77 13.76 -11.14
C VAL A 121 20.39 14.39 -12.47
N GLY A 122 20.82 15.63 -12.72
CA GLY A 122 20.59 16.36 -13.97
C GLY A 122 19.16 16.85 -14.13
N THR A 123 18.65 16.81 -15.36
CA THR A 123 17.28 17.24 -15.69
C THR A 123 16.24 16.24 -15.18
N PRO A 124 14.96 16.63 -15.05
CA PRO A 124 13.87 15.70 -14.70
C PRO A 124 13.82 14.46 -15.60
N ASP A 125 14.04 14.62 -16.90
CA ASP A 125 14.07 13.49 -17.86
C ASP A 125 15.24 12.55 -17.60
N ALA A 126 16.43 13.09 -17.30
CA ALA A 126 17.61 12.29 -16.96
C ALA A 126 17.40 11.52 -15.64
N ALA A 127 16.84 12.18 -14.62
CA ALA A 127 16.50 11.55 -13.35
C ALA A 127 15.42 10.46 -13.53
N ALA A 128 14.40 10.72 -14.32
CA ALA A 128 13.34 9.76 -14.65
C ALA A 128 13.90 8.54 -15.43
N ALA A 129 14.81 8.76 -16.39
CA ALA A 129 15.46 7.68 -17.12
C ALA A 129 16.32 6.81 -16.19
N LEU A 130 17.07 7.43 -15.28
CA LEU A 130 17.89 6.74 -14.28
C LEU A 130 17.01 5.86 -13.36
N ILE A 131 15.97 6.43 -12.75
CA ILE A 131 15.15 5.68 -11.79
C ILE A 131 14.36 4.55 -12.44
N LYS A 132 13.88 4.75 -13.69
CA LYS A 132 13.24 3.69 -14.46
C LYS A 132 14.20 2.55 -14.78
N ARG A 133 15.46 2.86 -15.11
CA ARG A 133 16.50 1.83 -15.30
C ARG A 133 16.77 1.05 -14.02
N VAL A 134 16.87 1.73 -12.88
CA VAL A 134 17.08 1.11 -11.57
C VAL A 134 15.90 0.20 -11.20
N ALA A 135 14.67 0.69 -11.30
CA ALA A 135 13.47 -0.09 -10.98
C ALA A 135 13.32 -1.35 -11.84
N LYS A 136 13.61 -1.27 -13.15
CA LYS A 136 13.66 -2.47 -14.01
C LYS A 136 14.76 -3.45 -13.62
N GLY A 137 15.92 -2.93 -13.21
CA GLY A 137 17.01 -3.76 -12.67
C GLY A 137 16.62 -4.54 -11.41
N PHE A 138 15.66 -4.02 -10.64
CA PHE A 138 15.08 -4.68 -9.46
C PHE A 138 13.83 -5.53 -9.76
N GLY A 139 13.50 -5.75 -11.04
CA GLY A 139 12.46 -6.70 -11.45
C GLY A 139 11.11 -6.11 -11.79
N ALA A 140 10.96 -4.78 -11.86
CA ALA A 140 9.73 -4.17 -12.37
C ALA A 140 9.58 -4.38 -13.89
N ASP A 141 8.43 -4.85 -14.33
CA ASP A 141 8.10 -5.01 -15.75
C ASP A 141 7.75 -3.67 -16.40
N LEU A 142 6.94 -2.87 -15.71
CA LEU A 142 6.61 -1.49 -16.09
C LEU A 142 6.99 -0.52 -14.98
N VAL A 143 7.42 0.68 -15.37
CA VAL A 143 7.77 1.77 -14.45
C VAL A 143 7.26 3.10 -14.97
N GLY A 144 6.46 3.78 -14.16
CA GLY A 144 5.91 5.12 -14.41
C GLY A 144 6.40 6.13 -13.38
N VAL A 145 6.39 7.40 -13.76
CA VAL A 145 6.58 8.52 -12.85
C VAL A 145 5.46 9.52 -13.14
N THR A 146 4.79 9.97 -12.09
CA THR A 146 3.74 10.99 -12.17
C THR A 146 3.88 11.97 -11.01
N HIS A 147 3.22 13.13 -11.09
CA HIS A 147 3.16 14.05 -9.97
C HIS A 147 2.38 13.40 -8.81
N PHE A 148 2.64 13.84 -7.59
CA PHE A 148 1.88 13.40 -6.42
C PHE A 148 0.50 14.06 -6.40
N ASP A 149 -0.55 13.24 -6.45
CA ASP A 149 -1.93 13.68 -6.38
C ASP A 149 -2.54 13.26 -5.04
N GLU A 150 -2.84 14.25 -4.21
CA GLU A 150 -3.33 14.04 -2.86
C GLU A 150 -4.72 13.40 -2.80
N ARG A 151 -5.53 13.49 -3.88
CA ARG A 151 -6.87 12.91 -3.95
C ARG A 151 -6.87 11.40 -3.72
N TRP A 152 -5.81 10.72 -4.16
CA TRP A 152 -5.69 9.26 -4.06
C TRP A 152 -5.05 8.79 -2.75
N LEU A 153 -4.58 9.71 -1.91
CA LEU A 153 -4.02 9.36 -0.61
C LEU A 153 -5.12 9.17 0.42
N TYR A 154 -5.06 8.06 1.17
CA TYR A 154 -5.96 7.87 2.30
C TYR A 154 -5.89 9.04 3.29
N THR A 155 -7.05 9.47 3.79
CA THR A 155 -7.16 10.56 4.77
C THR A 155 -6.52 10.20 6.11
N GLN A 156 -6.65 8.93 6.50
CA GLN A 156 -6.08 8.33 7.71
C GLN A 156 -5.63 6.91 7.37
N LYS A 157 -4.52 6.48 7.99
CA LYS A 157 -4.13 5.07 8.02
C LYS A 157 -4.95 4.35 9.10
N PHE A 158 -5.02 3.02 9.03
CA PHE A 158 -5.67 2.20 10.05
C PHE A 158 -4.82 0.99 10.39
N SER A 159 -4.54 0.81 11.68
CA SER A 159 -3.90 -0.39 12.19
C SER A 159 -4.95 -1.48 12.44
N ASP A 160 -4.79 -2.62 11.78
CA ASP A 160 -5.55 -3.83 12.06
C ASP A 160 -5.05 -4.58 13.30
N LEU A 161 -3.79 -4.39 13.67
CA LEU A 161 -3.19 -4.99 14.88
C LEU A 161 -3.80 -4.42 16.16
N ARG A 162 -3.98 -3.10 16.22
CA ARG A 162 -4.48 -2.38 17.39
C ARG A 162 -5.90 -1.82 17.19
N ARG A 163 -6.48 -1.99 16.00
CA ARG A 163 -7.83 -1.52 15.62
C ARG A 163 -8.03 -0.04 15.90
N ARG A 164 -7.09 0.78 15.42
CA ARG A 164 -7.09 2.23 15.64
C ARG A 164 -6.61 2.97 14.40
N GLU A 165 -7.08 4.19 14.25
CA GLU A 165 -6.59 5.11 13.23
C GLU A 165 -5.15 5.55 13.54
N LYS A 166 -4.38 5.79 12.47
CA LYS A 166 -3.00 6.28 12.50
C LYS A 166 -2.88 7.49 11.56
N PRO A 167 -2.08 8.50 11.92
CA PRO A 167 -1.83 9.62 11.03
C PRO A 167 -1.08 9.15 9.77
N GLN A 168 -1.13 9.96 8.72
CA GLN A 168 -0.29 9.77 7.55
C GLN A 168 1.17 10.14 7.88
N GLU A 169 2.11 9.26 7.54
CA GLU A 169 3.55 9.42 7.85
C GLU A 169 4.34 9.98 6.65
N LEU A 170 3.68 10.15 5.48
CA LEU A 170 4.33 10.74 4.31
C LEU A 170 4.77 12.19 4.59
N PRO A 171 6.01 12.55 4.21
CA PRO A 171 6.51 13.90 4.38
C PRO A 171 5.65 14.89 3.57
N PRO A 172 5.50 16.13 4.05
CA PRO A 172 4.81 17.17 3.30
C PRO A 172 5.59 17.46 2.01
N ASN A 173 4.87 17.86 0.95
CA ASN A 173 5.43 18.32 -0.32
C ASN A 173 6.22 17.26 -1.13
N LEU A 174 5.76 16.01 -1.11
CA LEU A 174 6.23 15.03 -2.10
C LEU A 174 5.82 15.50 -3.50
N PRO A 175 6.77 15.71 -4.44
CA PRO A 175 6.41 16.25 -5.75
C PRO A 175 5.95 15.16 -6.72
N ASN A 176 6.40 13.92 -6.52
CA ASN A 176 6.25 12.85 -7.50
C ASN A 176 5.99 11.50 -6.82
N VAL A 177 5.36 10.61 -7.58
CA VAL A 177 5.19 9.18 -7.27
C VAL A 177 5.89 8.37 -8.37
N ILE A 178 6.66 7.38 -7.96
CA ILE A 178 7.22 6.36 -8.86
C ILE A 178 6.38 5.10 -8.70
N MET A 179 5.86 4.59 -9.81
CA MET A 179 5.06 3.37 -9.83
C MET A 179 5.78 2.25 -10.55
N THR A 180 5.81 1.08 -9.93
CA THR A 180 6.30 -0.16 -10.53
C THR A 180 5.12 -1.13 -10.70
N ALA A 181 5.10 -1.87 -11.80
CA ALA A 181 4.16 -2.96 -12.00
C ALA A 181 4.93 -4.26 -12.24
N GLN A 182 4.40 -5.35 -11.70
CA GLN A 182 4.89 -6.72 -11.85
C GLN A 182 3.84 -7.51 -12.64
N ALA A 183 4.25 -8.22 -13.68
CA ALA A 183 3.37 -9.15 -14.39
C ALA A 183 3.01 -10.34 -13.48
N MET A 184 1.77 -10.82 -13.61
CA MET A 184 1.32 -12.08 -13.01
C MET A 184 1.17 -13.12 -14.12
N ASP A 185 1.50 -14.37 -13.83
CA ASP A 185 1.32 -15.54 -14.71
C ASP A 185 -0.13 -16.05 -14.75
#